data_AF-A0A444KZP8-F1
#
_entry.id   AF-A0A444KZP8-F1
#
_cell.length_a   1.000
_cell.length_b   1.000
_cell.length_c   1.000
_cell.angle_alpha   90.00
_cell.angle_beta   90.00
_cell.angle_gamma   90.00
#
_symmetry.space_group_name_H-M   'P 1'
#
loop_
_entity.id
_entity.type
_entity.pdbx_description
1 polymer ?
#
loop_
_entity_poly.entity_id
_entity_poly.type
_entity_poly.pdbx_seq_one_letter_code
_entity_poly.pdbx_strand_id
1 'polypeptide(L)' 'MADRTVAELKQKVAQAREVIAHLIDKAAFNGAEAHRALEYFGSDGFDRDFLPWPHIEEGLRPEELNAANDD' A
#
# COMPACT_ATOMS: atom_id res chain seq x y z
N MET A 1 13.88 16.04 -24.42
CA MET A 1 13.88 16.73 -23.11
C MET A 1 12.82 16.12 -22.21
N ALA A 2 11.54 16.09 -22.62
CA ALA A 2 10.45 15.45 -21.86
C ALA A 2 10.71 13.96 -21.53
N ASP A 3 11.21 13.16 -22.47
CA ASP A 3 11.49 11.73 -22.23
C ASP A 3 12.56 11.48 -21.16
N ARG A 4 13.56 12.36 -21.08
CA ARG A 4 14.59 12.30 -20.04
C ARG A 4 13.98 12.57 -18.67
N THR A 5 13.08 13.54 -18.58
CA THR A 5 12.36 13.87 -17.35
C THR A 5 11.45 12.71 -16.91
N VAL A 6 10.75 12.05 -17.83
CA VAL A 6 9.92 10.87 -17.52
C VAL A 6 10.78 9.71 -17.00
N ALA A 7 11.94 9.46 -17.62
CA ALA A 7 12.86 8.41 -17.17
C ALA A 7 13.40 8.68 -15.75
N GLU A 8 13.79 9.92 -15.45
CA GLU A 8 14.26 10.35 -14.12
C GLU A 8 13.15 10.20 -13.05
N LEU A 9 11.90 10.54 -13.40
CA LEU A 9 10.76 10.34 -12.51
C LEU A 9 10.48 8.86 -12.24
N LYS A 10 10.53 8.00 -13.25
CA LYS A 10 10.38 6.54 -13.09
C LYS A 10 11.46 5.95 -12.18
N GLN A 11 12.70 6.40 -12.32
CA GLN A 11 13.79 5.99 -11.41
C GLN A 11 13.51 6.41 -9.96
N LYS A 12 12.93 7.59 -9.75
CA LYS A 12 12.62 8.05 -8.40
C LYS A 12 11.51 7.22 -7.74
N VAL A 13 10.49 6.82 -8.51
CA VAL A 13 9.44 5.91 -8.05
C VAL A 13 10.00 4.53 -7.72
N ALA A 14 10.88 4.00 -8.57
CA ALA A 14 11.57 2.73 -8.30
C ALA A 14 12.40 2.79 -7.00
N GLN A 15 13.13 3.88 -6.78
CA GLN A 15 13.85 4.11 -5.52
C GLN A 15 12.92 4.15 -4.31
N ALA A 16 11.74 4.78 -4.42
CA ALA A 16 10.76 4.81 -3.32
C ALA A 16 10.28 3.39 -2.96
N ARG A 17 10.01 2.55 -3.97
CA ARG A 17 9.64 1.14 -3.77
C ARG A 17 10.75 0.36 -3.05
N GLU A 18 12.01 0.55 -3.42
CA GLU A 18 13.15 -0.11 -2.75
C GLU A 18 13.30 0.32 -1.28
N VAL A 19 13.12 1.61 -0.99
CA VAL A 19 13.15 2.12 0.39
C VAL A 19 12.03 1.48 1.23
N ILE A 20 10.82 1.39 0.69
CA ILE A 20 9.68 0.75 1.37
C ILE A 20 9.98 -0.74 1.63
N ALA A 21 10.50 -1.47 0.65
CA ALA A 21 10.89 -2.86 0.81
C ALA A 21 11.94 -3.04 1.92
N HIS A 22 12.95 -2.18 1.96
CA HIS A 22 13.97 -2.20 3.00
C HIS A 22 13.38 -1.94 4.40
N LEU A 23 12.45 -0.99 4.53
CA LEU A 23 11.81 -0.69 5.82
C LEU A 23 10.90 -1.82 6.31
N ILE A 24 10.17 -2.46 5.39
CA ILE A 24 9.35 -3.65 5.67
C ILE A 24 10.22 -4.79 6.23
N ASP A 25 11.31 -5.11 5.55
CA ASP A 25 12.24 -6.17 5.95
C ASP A 25 12.87 -5.84 7.31
N LYS A 26 13.38 -4.61 7.48
CA LYS A 26 13.99 -4.14 8.72
C LYS A 26 13.04 -4.18 9.92
N ALA A 27 11.75 -3.94 9.70
CA ALA A 27 10.73 -3.96 10.74
C ALA A 27 10.13 -5.36 10.98
N ALA A 28 10.55 -6.38 10.21
CA ALA A 28 9.91 -7.70 10.15
C ALA A 28 8.39 -7.63 9.91
N PHE A 29 7.93 -6.61 9.17
CA PHE A 29 6.51 -6.32 8.95
C PHE A 29 6.05 -6.83 7.58
N ASN A 30 5.73 -8.12 7.49
CA ASN A 30 5.34 -8.78 6.23
C ASN A 30 3.82 -9.01 6.11
N GLY A 31 3.02 -8.06 6.60
CA GLY A 31 1.55 -8.12 6.52
C GLY A 31 1.01 -7.87 5.11
N ALA A 32 -0.30 -8.05 4.93
CA ALA A 32 -0.97 -7.77 3.65
C ALA A 32 -0.81 -6.31 3.21
N GLU A 33 -0.73 -5.39 4.18
CA GLU A 33 -0.50 -3.96 4.00
C GLU A 33 0.86 -3.68 3.34
N ALA A 34 1.88 -4.41 3.76
CA ALA A 34 3.23 -4.30 3.21
C ALA A 34 3.27 -4.71 1.74
N HIS A 35 2.58 -5.80 1.40
CA HIS A 35 2.43 -6.25 0.01
C HIS A 35 1.63 -5.26 -0.84
N ARG A 36 0.50 -4.74 -0.33
CA ARG A 36 -0.30 -3.71 -1.03
C ARG A 36 0.50 -2.44 -1.30
N ALA A 37 1.32 -1.99 -0.35
CA ALA A 37 2.20 -0.84 -0.56
C ALA A 37 3.25 -1.10 -1.66
N LEU A 38 3.90 -2.27 -1.65
CA LEU A 38 4.91 -2.63 -2.67
C LEU A 38 4.32 -2.79 -4.07
N GLU A 39 3.08 -3.28 -4.16
CA GLU A 39 2.33 -3.39 -5.40
C GLU A 39 1.98 -2.01 -5.97
N TYR A 40 1.44 -1.10 -5.14
CA TYR A 40 1.07 0.25 -5.56
C TYR A 40 2.25 1.01 -6.17
N PHE A 41 3.38 1.08 -5.45
CA PHE A 41 4.59 1.75 -5.94
C PHE A 41 5.32 0.98 -7.06
N GLY A 42 4.92 -0.26 -7.34
CA GLY A 42 5.40 -1.05 -8.49
C GLY A 42 4.52 -0.92 -9.73
N SER A 43 3.34 -0.30 -9.60
CA SER A 43 2.40 -0.12 -10.71
C SER A 43 2.62 1.20 -11.45
N ASP A 44 2.12 1.27 -12.69
CA ASP A 44 2.07 2.53 -13.46
C ASP A 44 0.83 3.40 -13.10
N GLY A 45 -0.02 2.91 -12.19
CA GLY A 45 -1.24 3.61 -11.75
C GLY A 45 -0.97 4.65 -10.67
N PHE A 46 -1.76 5.73 -10.68
CA PHE A 46 -1.79 6.71 -9.61
C PHE A 46 -3.19 6.78 -9.02
N ASP A 47 -3.29 6.58 -7.72
CA ASP A 47 -4.49 6.79 -6.93
C ASP A 47 -4.15 7.73 -5.77
N ARG A 48 -4.75 8.93 -5.79
CA ARG A 48 -4.54 9.95 -4.78
C ARG A 48 -5.02 9.49 -3.40
N ASP A 49 -6.05 8.65 -3.38
CA ASP A 49 -6.74 8.25 -2.18
C ASP A 49 -6.30 6.83 -1.73
N PHE A 50 -5.22 6.31 -2.34
CA PHE A 50 -4.63 5.00 -2.00
C PHE A 50 -4.24 4.92 -0.53
N LEU A 51 -4.74 3.89 0.13
CA LEU A 51 -4.30 3.46 1.45
C LEU A 51 -3.91 1.98 1.38
N PRO A 52 -2.74 1.58 1.91
CA PRO A 52 -2.37 0.17 1.99
C PRO A 52 -3.13 -0.58 3.09
N TRP A 53 -3.95 0.12 3.88
CA TRP A 53 -4.84 -0.43 4.89
C TRP A 53 -6.21 -0.70 4.27
N PRO A 54 -6.97 -1.69 4.76
CA PRO A 54 -8.35 -1.87 4.32
C PRO A 54 -9.15 -0.59 4.55
N HIS A 55 -10.00 -0.24 3.59
CA HIS A 55 -10.96 0.85 3.79
C HIS A 55 -11.91 0.43 4.92
N ILE A 56 -12.19 1.34 5.87
CA ILE A 56 -13.01 1.03 7.06
C ILE A 56 -14.43 0.58 6.65
N GLU A 57 -14.88 0.88 5.43
CA GLU A 57 -16.14 0.37 4.86
C GLU A 57 -16.13 -1.16 4.55
N GLU A 58 -14.97 -1.81 4.56
CA GLU A 58 -14.82 -3.27 4.40
C GLU A 58 -14.57 -4.01 5.74
N GLY A 59 -14.41 -3.27 6.84
CA GLY A 59 -14.36 -3.84 8.18
C GLY A 59 -15.75 -3.84 8.80
N LEU A 60 -16.23 -5.01 9.26
CA LEU A 60 -17.47 -5.10 10.03
C LEU A 60 -17.46 -4.03 11.12
N ARG A 61 -18.50 -3.20 11.16
CA ARG A 61 -18.65 -2.19 12.21
C ARG A 61 -18.70 -2.92 13.55
N PRO A 62 -18.23 -2.32 14.66
CA PRO A 62 -18.28 -2.96 15.98
C PRO A 62 -19.67 -3.52 16.35
N GLU A 63 -20.73 -2.89 15.84
CA GLU A 63 -22.13 -3.29 15.96
C GLU A 63 -22.43 -4.66 15.32
N GLU A 64 -21.73 -5.03 14.24
CA GLU A 64 -21.91 -6.28 13.49
C GLU A 64 -21.09 -7.44 14.08
N LEU A 65 -20.05 -7.14 14.87
CA LEU A 65 -19.26 -8.13 15.60
C LEU A 65 -20.02 -8.70 16.82
N ASN A 66 -20.89 -7.92 17.43
CA ASN A 66 -21.69 -8.36 18.59
C ASN A 66 -22.87 -9.25 18.20
N ALA A 67 -23.39 -9.15 16.98
CA ALA A 67 -24.52 -9.96 16.52
C ALA A 67 -24.21 -11.46 16.39
N ALA A 68 -22.93 -11.83 16.32
CA ALA A 68 -22.49 -13.23 16.23
C ALA A 68 -22.28 -13.90 17.61
N ASN A 69 -22.49 -13.18 18.72
CA ASN A 69 -22.27 -13.67 20.09
C ASN A 69 -23.56 -13.96 20.88
N ASP A 70 -24.74 -13.76 20.27
CA ASP A 70 -26.05 -13.93 20.92
C ASP A 70 -26.71 -15.30 20.66
N ASP A 71 -26.02 -16.26 20.02
CA ASP A 71 -26.45 -17.67 19.82
C ASP A 71 -25.63 -18.67 20.67
#